data_AF-A0A0Q4FJ80-F1
#
_entry.id   AF-A0A0Q4FJ80-F1
#
_cell.length_a   1.000
_cell.length_b   1.000
_cell.length_c   1.000
_cell.angle_alpha   90.00
_cell.angle_beta   90.00
_cell.angle_gamma   90.00
#
_symmetry.space_group_name_H-M   'P 1'
#
loop_
_entity.id
_entity.type
_entity.pdbx_description
1 polymer ?
#
loop_
_entity_poly.entity_id
_entity_poly.type
_entity_poly.pdbx_seq_one_letter_code
_entity_poly.pdbx_strand_id
1 'polypeptide(L)'
;MGDPYQAALDALFWAPGSSPAIFQPAEGSPIAIRVIRSAPDRTTGFGDSRVLDNAATLIEIRRSEVNAPASGDFIAIEGRIVDGQVVGGEVFEIFGDPVLDLERIGWTCGVELREP
;
A
#
# COMPACT_ATOMS: atom_id res chain seq x y z
N MET A 1 -25.38 3.85 -17.76
CA MET A 1 -25.09 4.70 -16.58
C MET A 1 -24.49 3.77 -15.54
N GLY A 2 -23.22 3.98 -15.16
CA GLY A 2 -22.54 3.10 -14.20
C GLY A 2 -23.18 3.20 -12.81
N ASP A 3 -22.91 2.22 -11.96
CA ASP A 3 -23.36 2.22 -10.56
C ASP A 3 -22.79 3.47 -9.83
N PRO A 4 -23.64 4.38 -9.33
CA PRO A 4 -23.18 5.60 -8.67
C PRO A 4 -22.35 5.32 -7.41
N TYR A 5 -22.54 4.18 -6.73
CA TYR A 5 -21.73 3.79 -5.58
C TYR A 5 -20.30 3.44 -5.99
N GLN A 6 -20.13 2.66 -7.07
CA GLN A 6 -18.80 2.35 -7.61
C GLN A 6 -18.07 3.61 -8.08
N ALA A 7 -18.79 4.51 -8.77
CA ALA A 7 -18.21 5.78 -9.21
C ALA A 7 -17.73 6.66 -8.03
N ALA A 8 -18.46 6.66 -6.91
CA ALA A 8 -18.06 7.39 -5.70
C ALA A 8 -16.84 6.75 -5.02
N LEU A 9 -16.78 5.42 -4.95
CA LEU A 9 -15.61 4.70 -4.43
C LEU A 9 -14.37 4.96 -5.27
N ASP A 10 -14.50 4.93 -6.60
CA ASP A 10 -13.40 5.25 -7.50
C ASP A 10 -12.94 6.70 -7.28
N ALA A 11 -13.84 7.67 -7.20
CA ALA A 11 -13.45 9.06 -6.93
C ALA A 11 -12.63 9.23 -5.63
N LEU A 12 -12.91 8.46 -4.58
CA LEU A 12 -12.15 8.47 -3.33
C LEU A 12 -10.74 7.87 -3.51
N PHE A 13 -10.64 6.72 -4.16
CA PHE A 13 -9.35 6.05 -4.42
C PHE A 13 -8.52 6.70 -5.54
N TRP A 14 -9.12 7.61 -6.30
CA TRP A 14 -8.47 8.49 -7.27
C TRP A 14 -8.27 9.92 -6.73
N ALA A 15 -8.49 10.13 -5.43
CA ALA A 15 -8.24 11.42 -4.79
C ALA A 15 -6.73 11.78 -4.86
N PRO A 16 -6.37 13.07 -4.72
CA PRO A 16 -4.99 13.55 -4.83
C PRO A 16 -3.96 12.88 -3.90
N GLY A 17 -4.42 12.24 -2.82
CA GLY A 17 -3.57 11.48 -1.89
C GLY A 17 -3.23 10.06 -2.37
N SER A 18 -3.76 9.61 -3.51
CA SER A 18 -3.49 8.28 -4.06
C SER A 18 -2.41 8.32 -5.14
N SER A 19 -1.55 7.31 -5.15
CA SER A 19 -0.54 7.09 -6.19
C SER A 19 -0.83 5.79 -6.94
N PRO A 20 -0.62 5.74 -8.27
CA PRO A 20 -0.54 4.48 -9.00
C PRO A 20 0.60 3.62 -8.45
N ALA A 21 0.32 2.33 -8.30
CA ALA A 21 1.31 1.36 -7.85
C ALA A 21 1.09 0.00 -8.49
N ILE A 22 2.04 -0.90 -8.25
CA ILE A 22 1.93 -2.31 -8.61
C ILE A 22 2.08 -3.14 -7.35
N PHE A 23 1.11 -4.00 -7.10
CA PHE A 23 1.22 -5.06 -6.11
C PHE A 23 1.84 -6.29 -6.77
N GLN A 24 2.98 -6.73 -6.26
CA GLN A 24 3.64 -7.97 -6.67
C GLN A 24 3.53 -8.96 -5.51
N PRO A 25 2.65 -9.98 -5.61
CA PRO A 25 2.61 -11.01 -4.60
C PRO A 25 3.92 -11.80 -4.60
N ALA A 26 4.31 -12.35 -3.45
CA ALA A 26 5.47 -13.24 -3.32
C ALA A 26 5.39 -14.41 -4.32
N GLU A 27 4.17 -14.91 -4.56
CA GLU A 27 3.85 -15.86 -5.61
C GLU A 27 2.71 -15.33 -6.49
N GLY A 28 2.96 -15.22 -7.79
CA GLY A 28 1.95 -14.83 -8.78
C GLY A 28 2.37 -13.66 -9.65
N SER A 29 1.41 -13.16 -10.44
CA SER A 29 1.64 -12.07 -11.38
C SER A 29 1.39 -10.70 -10.75
N PRO A 30 2.15 -9.66 -11.14
CA PRO A 30 1.94 -8.32 -10.66
C PRO A 30 0.59 -7.74 -11.12
N ILE A 31 -0.02 -6.92 -10.28
CA ILE A 31 -1.34 -6.32 -10.48
C ILE A 31 -1.21 -4.80 -10.32
N ALA A 32 -1.75 -4.04 -11.27
CA ALA A 32 -1.82 -2.59 -11.15
C ALA A 32 -2.92 -2.20 -10.14
N ILE A 33 -2.57 -1.35 -9.19
CA ILE A 33 -3.44 -0.91 -8.10
C ILE A 33 -3.28 0.60 -7.85
N ARG A 34 -4.05 1.15 -6.92
CA ARG A 34 -3.77 2.48 -6.33
C ARG A 34 -3.57 2.34 -4.83
N VAL A 35 -2.65 3.16 -4.32
CA VAL A 35 -2.31 3.15 -2.89
C VAL A 35 -2.33 4.55 -2.31
N ILE A 36 -2.59 4.66 -1.02
CA ILE A 36 -2.45 5.90 -0.26
C ILE A 36 -1.28 5.71 0.69
N ARG A 37 -0.28 6.59 0.60
CA ARG A 37 0.88 6.57 1.50
C ARG A 37 0.60 7.45 2.70
N SER A 38 0.54 6.83 3.87
CA SER A 38 0.35 7.51 5.14
C SER A 38 1.68 7.51 5.89
N ALA A 39 2.37 8.66 5.90
CA ALA A 39 3.48 8.85 6.83
C ALA A 39 2.88 9.11 8.23
N PRO A 40 3.38 8.48 9.31
CA PRO A 40 2.87 8.79 10.64
C PRO A 40 3.17 10.25 10.95
N ASP A 41 2.14 11.09 11.06
CA ASP A 41 2.28 12.50 11.50
C ASP A 41 2.70 12.60 12.99
N ARG A 42 2.87 11.47 13.68
CA ARG A 42 3.01 11.40 15.13
C ARG A 42 4.24 10.62 15.57
N THR A 43 5.21 11.33 16.14
CA THR A 43 6.21 10.77 17.06
C THR A 43 5.46 10.08 18.20
N THR A 44 5.38 8.76 18.16
CA THR A 44 4.76 8.00 19.26
C THR A 44 5.83 7.88 20.35
N GLY A 45 5.76 8.73 21.38
CA GLY A 45 6.70 8.68 22.50
C GLY A 45 6.40 7.49 23.41
N PHE A 46 7.28 6.50 23.44
CA PHE A 46 7.24 5.37 24.36
C PHE A 46 8.21 5.64 25.52
N GLY A 47 7.73 6.23 26.63
CA GLY A 47 8.56 6.52 27.81
C GLY A 47 9.71 7.51 27.60
N ASP A 48 10.63 7.61 28.57
CA ASP A 48 11.81 8.52 28.61
C ASP A 48 12.89 8.19 27.54
N SER A 49 12.56 7.33 26.57
CA SER A 49 13.43 7.00 25.45
C SER A 49 12.80 7.56 24.17
N ARG A 50 13.48 8.53 23.55
CA ARG A 50 13.21 8.89 22.16
C ARG A 50 13.68 7.75 21.27
N VAL A 51 12.79 6.79 21.09
CA VAL A 51 12.94 5.77 20.07
C VAL A 51 12.65 6.45 18.73
N LEU A 52 13.70 6.86 18.03
CA LEU A 52 13.65 7.18 16.60
C LEU A 52 13.78 5.87 15.81
N ASP A 53 13.01 4.84 16.17
CA ASP A 53 12.98 3.61 15.37
C ASP A 53 12.05 3.90 14.20
N ASN A 54 12.64 4.06 13.03
CA ASN A 54 12.04 4.05 11.70
C ASN A 54 10.52 4.05 11.74
N ALA A 55 9.92 5.25 11.74
CA ALA A 55 8.47 5.40 11.63
C ALA A 55 8.01 4.59 10.41
N ALA A 56 7.37 3.44 10.66
CA ALA A 56 6.96 2.51 9.62
C ALA A 56 6.16 3.30 8.59
N THR A 57 6.56 3.23 7.31
CA THR A 57 5.72 3.79 6.26
C THR A 57 4.46 2.93 6.23
N LEU A 58 3.30 3.57 6.29
CA LEU A 58 2.02 2.86 6.15
C LEU A 58 1.51 3.06 4.73
N ILE A 59 1.05 1.98 4.12
CA ILE A 59 0.39 2.00 2.83
C ILE A 59 -1.01 1.43 2.98
N GLU A 60 -2.00 2.16 2.48
CA GLU A 60 -3.37 1.67 2.36
C GLU A 60 -3.63 1.10 0.96
N ILE A 61 -4.18 -0.11 0.91
CA ILE A 61 -4.52 -0.84 -0.31
C ILE A 61 -6.01 -1.15 -0.33
N ARG A 62 -6.68 -0.95 -1.46
CA ARG A 62 -8.10 -1.30 -1.60
C ARG A 62 -8.28 -2.82 -1.63
N ARG A 63 -9.15 -3.35 -0.77
CA ARG A 63 -9.41 -4.80 -0.69
C ARG A 63 -9.98 -5.39 -1.98
N SER A 64 -10.71 -4.59 -2.76
CA SER A 64 -11.24 -5.04 -4.06
C SER A 64 -10.15 -5.20 -5.12
N GLU A 65 -9.00 -4.56 -4.96
CA GLU A 65 -7.83 -4.73 -5.83
C GLU A 65 -6.94 -5.87 -5.32
N VAL A 66 -6.72 -5.94 -4.00
CA VAL A 66 -5.92 -7.00 -3.35
C VAL A 66 -6.70 -7.63 -2.20
N ASN A 67 -7.08 -8.90 -2.37
CA ASN A 67 -7.97 -9.57 -1.41
C ASN A 67 -7.29 -9.81 -0.06
N ALA A 68 -6.05 -10.29 -0.07
CA ALA A 68 -5.30 -10.70 1.12
C ALA A 68 -3.81 -10.42 0.91
N PRO A 69 -3.34 -9.18 1.13
CA PRO A 69 -1.91 -8.89 1.16
C PRO A 69 -1.27 -9.61 2.36
N ALA A 70 0.01 -9.96 2.23
CA ALA A 70 0.77 -10.67 3.25
C ALA A 70 2.20 -10.14 3.34
N SER A 71 2.88 -10.50 4.43
CA SER A 71 4.31 -10.21 4.59
C SER A 71 5.12 -10.89 3.48
N GLY A 72 6.09 -10.17 2.93
CA GLY A 72 6.93 -10.62 1.81
C GLY A 72 6.37 -10.27 0.42
N ASP A 73 5.15 -9.73 0.35
CA ASP A 73 4.65 -9.11 -0.88
C ASP A 73 5.31 -7.75 -1.09
N PHE A 74 5.37 -7.29 -2.35
CA PHE A 74 5.98 -6.01 -2.71
C PHE A 74 4.97 -5.03 -3.30
N ILE A 75 5.20 -3.75 -3.05
CA ILE A 75 4.45 -2.64 -3.62
C ILE A 75 5.43 -1.70 -4.32
N ALA A 76 5.30 -1.54 -5.63
CA ALA A 76 6.09 -0.59 -6.40
C ALA A 76 5.25 0.65 -6.74
N ILE A 77 5.52 1.77 -6.07
CA ILE A 77 4.84 3.05 -6.32
C ILE A 77 5.48 3.72 -7.54
N GLU A 78 4.64 4.21 -8.47
CA GLU A 78 5.06 4.74 -9.79
C GLU A 78 5.87 3.75 -10.66
N GLY A 79 5.81 2.46 -10.34
CA GLY A 79 6.40 1.39 -11.14
C GLY A 79 5.58 1.07 -12.40
N ARG A 80 6.16 0.25 -13.29
CA ARG A 80 5.45 -0.28 -14.48
C ARG A 80 5.69 -1.77 -14.64
N ILE A 81 4.72 -2.47 -15.24
CA ILE A 81 4.87 -3.87 -15.64
C ILE A 81 5.41 -3.91 -17.08
N VAL A 82 6.59 -4.51 -17.27
CA VAL A 82 7.21 -4.77 -18.57
C VAL A 82 7.53 -6.25 -18.65
N ASP A 83 7.01 -6.94 -19.68
CA ASP A 83 7.21 -8.39 -19.87
C ASP A 83 6.87 -9.23 -18.62
N GLY A 84 5.83 -8.83 -17.88
CA GLY A 84 5.39 -9.52 -16.66
C GLY A 84 6.29 -9.27 -15.44
N GLN A 85 7.21 -8.31 -15.50
CA GLN A 85 8.11 -7.93 -14.42
C GLN A 85 7.90 -6.47 -14.02
N VAL A 86 8.06 -6.18 -12.73
CA VAL A 86 7.97 -4.82 -12.21
C VAL A 86 9.30 -4.11 -12.43
N VAL A 87 9.28 -2.91 -13.04
CA VAL A 87 10.46 -2.10 -13.27
C VAL A 87 10.23 -0.63 -12.89
N GLY A 88 11.25 -0.01 -12.32
CA GLY A 88 11.21 1.38 -11.84
C GLY A 88 10.31 1.58 -10.61
N GLY A 89 10.20 2.84 -10.17
CA GLY A 89 9.44 3.20 -8.97
C GLY A 89 10.19 2.96 -7.65
N GLU A 90 9.57 3.39 -6.55
CA GLU A 90 10.00 3.04 -5.19
C GLU A 90 9.37 1.69 -4.83
N VAL A 91 10.19 0.70 -4.50
CA VAL A 91 9.73 -0.64 -4.12
C VAL A 91 9.71 -0.76 -2.61
N PHE A 92 8.58 -1.17 -2.07
CA PHE A 92 8.40 -1.43 -0.65
C PHE A 92 8.08 -2.89 -0.42
N GLU A 93 8.60 -3.47 0.66
CA GLU A 93 8.22 -4.80 1.15
C GLU A 93 7.21 -4.68 2.28
N ILE A 94 6.16 -5.49 2.24
CA ILE A 94 5.19 -5.59 3.33
C ILE A 94 5.80 -6.43 4.45
N PHE A 95 5.79 -5.88 5.67
CA PHE A 95 6.21 -6.59 6.87
C PHE A 95 5.08 -6.68 7.90
N GLY A 96 5.08 -7.77 8.67
CA GLY A 96 4.02 -8.05 9.64
C GLY A 96 2.67 -8.36 8.97
N ASP A 97 1.61 -8.38 9.78
CA ASP A 97 0.25 -8.69 9.31
C ASP A 97 -0.49 -7.42 8.88
N PRO A 98 -0.96 -7.33 7.62
CA PRO A 98 -1.84 -6.25 7.20
C PRO A 98 -3.13 -6.21 8.01
N VAL A 99 -3.54 -5.01 8.39
CA VAL A 99 -4.74 -4.77 9.20
C VAL A 99 -5.89 -4.34 8.29
N LEU A 100 -6.99 -5.09 8.33
CA LEU A 100 -8.20 -4.68 7.62
C LEU A 100 -8.91 -3.57 8.40
N ASP A 101 -9.36 -2.54 7.70
CA ASP A 101 -10.21 -1.52 8.30
C ASP A 101 -11.57 -2.07 8.77
N LEU A 102 -12.27 -1.28 9.58
CA LEU A 102 -13.55 -1.70 10.19
C LEU A 102 -14.63 -1.93 9.13
N GLU A 103 -14.63 -1.09 8.09
CA GLU A 103 -15.53 -1.12 6.95
C GLU A 103 -15.25 -2.27 5.97
N ARG A 104 -14.10 -2.94 6.13
CA ARG A 104 -13.61 -4.03 5.30
C ARG A 104 -13.38 -3.64 3.84
N ILE A 105 -13.02 -2.39 3.59
CA ILE A 105 -12.80 -1.80 2.27
C ILE A 105 -11.31 -1.66 1.92
N GLY A 106 -10.44 -1.53 2.93
CA GLY A 106 -9.01 -1.31 2.75
C GLY A 106 -8.15 -2.07 3.75
N TRP A 107 -6.91 -2.32 3.35
CA TRP A 107 -5.84 -2.89 4.15
C TRP A 107 -4.83 -1.81 4.49
N THR A 108 -4.48 -1.68 5.77
CA THR A 108 -3.31 -0.92 6.22
C THR A 108 -2.12 -1.88 6.32
N CYS A 109 -1.08 -1.62 5.53
CA CYS A 109 0.14 -2.41 5.49
C CYS A 109 1.30 -1.63 6.08
N GLY A 110 2.04 -2.23 7.00
CA GLY A 110 3.37 -1.76 7.39
C GLY A 110 4.35 -2.11 6.29
N VAL A 111 5.10 -1.12 5.79
CA VAL A 111 6.04 -1.34 4.71
C VAL A 111 7.40 -0.70 4.96
N GLU A 112 8.43 -1.35 4.43
CA GLU A 112 9.80 -0.84 4.43
C GLU A 112 10.30 -0.62 3.01
N LEU A 113 11.07 0.44 2.81
CA LEU A 113 11.66 0.73 1.49
C LEU A 113 12.74 -0.31 1.21
N ARG A 114 12.63 -0.97 0.06
CA ARG A 114 13.65 -1.90 -0.43
C ARG A 114 14.75 -1.11 -1.13
N GLU A 115 15.97 -1.24 -0.65
CA GLU A 115 17.14 -0.69 -1.33
C GLU A 115 17.37 -1.44 -2.68
N PRO A 116 17.79 -0.72 -3.74
CA PRO A 116 17.94 -1.27 -5.09
C PRO A 116 19.05 -2.31 -5.23
#